data_AF-A0A970Y8W3-F1
#
_entry.id   AF-A0A970Y8W3-F1
#
_cell.length_a   1.000
_cell.length_b   1.000
_cell.length_c   1.000
_cell.angle_alpha   90.00
_cell.angle_beta   90.00
_cell.angle_gamma   90.00
#
_symmetry.space_group_name_H-M   'P 1'
#
loop_
_entity.id
_entity.type
_entity.pdbx_description
1 polymer ?
#
loop_
_entity_poly.entity_id
_entity_poly.type
_entity_poly.pdbx_seq_one_letter_code
_entity_poly.pdbx_strand_id
1 'polypeptide(L)'
;MKAKKALSVTVITLNVIGVICLIYFAVPYLTHDTTVPNPDAMLPAERWDSAGMALTIGLIPMLIVNTLGFLFAGKKGKRSAVNALFFLPGIVEIILVCSYLLRSLG
;
A
#
# COMPACT_ATOMS: atom_id res chain seq x y z
N MET A 1 -15.94 6.70 25.13
CA MET A 1 -14.47 6.84 25.07
C MET A 1 -13.74 5.58 24.59
N LYS A 2 -14.07 4.36 25.06
CA LYS A 2 -13.38 3.11 24.67
C LYS A 2 -13.42 2.80 23.17
N ALA A 3 -14.58 2.96 22.51
CA ALA A 3 -14.74 2.66 21.08
C ALA A 3 -13.87 3.53 20.14
N LYS A 4 -13.76 4.84 20.41
CA LYS A 4 -12.91 5.75 19.61
C LYS A 4 -11.43 5.41 19.73
N LYS A 5 -10.99 4.99 20.93
CA LYS A 5 -9.61 4.54 21.16
C LYS A 5 -9.34 3.20 20.45
N ALA A 6 -10.27 2.26 20.52
CA ALA A 6 -10.17 0.98 19.81
C ALA A 6 -10.09 1.19 18.29
N LEU A 7 -10.98 2.01 17.71
CA LEU A 7 -10.97 2.35 16.29
C LEU A 7 -9.63 2.96 15.84
N SER A 8 -9.10 3.92 16.60
CA SER A 8 -7.81 4.54 16.29
C SER A 8 -6.66 3.52 16.31
N VAL A 9 -6.65 2.59 17.26
CA VAL A 9 -5.64 1.54 17.32
C VAL A 9 -5.76 0.61 16.11
N THR A 10 -6.97 0.15 15.78
CA THR A 10 -7.21 -0.71 14.62
C THR A 10 -6.74 -0.06 13.33
N VAL A 11 -7.06 1.21 13.11
CA VAL A 11 -6.65 1.94 11.89
C VAL A 11 -5.13 2.07 11.81
N ILE A 12 -4.45 2.34 12.92
CA ILE A 12 -2.98 2.37 12.96
C ILE A 12 -2.40 1.00 12.61
N THR A 13 -2.94 -0.08 13.19
CA THR A 13 -2.49 -1.45 12.90
C THR A 13 -2.67 -1.79 11.42
N LEU A 14 -3.83 -1.46 10.83
CA LEU A 14 -4.08 -1.65 9.40
C LEU A 14 -3.10 -0.86 8.53
N ASN A 15 -2.75 0.36 8.94
CA ASN A 15 -1.80 1.18 8.20
C ASN A 15 -0.40 0.56 8.22
N VAL A 16 0.05 0.05 9.37
CA VAL A 16 1.32 -0.68 9.50
C VAL A 16 1.33 -1.93 8.63
N ILE A 17 0.25 -2.73 8.64
CA ILE A 17 0.13 -3.90 7.76
C ILE A 17 0.21 -3.47 6.29
N GLY A 18 -0.50 -2.40 5.92
CA GLY A 18 -0.45 -1.84 4.57
C GLY A 18 0.96 -1.44 4.14
N VAL A 19 1.74 -0.79 5.02
CA VAL A 19 3.14 -0.45 4.76
C VAL A 19 4.01 -1.71 4.56
N ILE A 20 3.80 -2.75 5.36
CA ILE A 20 4.52 -4.02 5.21
C ILE A 20 4.19 -4.66 3.85
N CYS A 21 2.91 -4.70 3.47
CA CYS A 21 2.48 -5.20 2.16
C CYS A 21 3.08 -4.37 1.03
N LEU A 22 3.07 -3.04 1.13
CA LEU A 22 3.69 -2.13 0.16
C LEU A 22 5.15 -2.50 -0.06
N ILE A 23 5.93 -2.63 1.02
CA ILE A 23 7.36 -2.96 0.91
C ILE A 23 7.54 -4.36 0.31
N TYR A 24 6.75 -5.35 0.76
CA TYR A 24 6.83 -6.73 0.29
C TYR A 24 6.64 -6.85 -1.22
N PHE A 25 5.65 -6.13 -1.79
CA PHE A 25 5.41 -6.15 -3.24
C PHE A 25 6.28 -5.14 -4.00
N ALA A 26 6.70 -4.03 -3.38
CA ALA A 26 7.58 -3.06 -4.02
C ALA A 26 8.96 -3.65 -4.34
N VAL A 27 9.51 -4.52 -3.49
CA VAL A 27 10.83 -5.14 -3.73
C VAL A 27 10.88 -5.91 -5.05
N PRO A 28 10.08 -6.97 -5.29
CA PRO A 28 10.12 -7.73 -6.54
C PRO A 28 9.77 -6.87 -7.76
N TYR A 29 8.91 -5.85 -7.60
CA TYR A 29 8.60 -4.89 -8.65
C TYR A 29 9.82 -4.02 -9.02
N LEU A 30 10.49 -3.42 -8.05
CA LEU A 30 11.64 -2.53 -8.27
C LEU A 30 12.89 -3.28 -8.73
N THR A 31 13.07 -4.53 -8.29
CA THR A 31 14.18 -5.38 -8.74
C THR A 31 13.93 -6.01 -10.11
N HIS A 32 12.75 -5.81 -10.69
CA HIS A 32 12.34 -6.42 -11.95
C HIS A 32 12.57 -7.94 -11.97
N ASP A 33 12.08 -8.60 -10.92
CA ASP A 33 12.25 -10.04 -10.74
C ASP A 33 11.37 -10.82 -11.74
N THR A 34 12.00 -11.39 -12.76
CA THR A 34 11.35 -12.20 -13.80
C THR A 34 11.20 -13.67 -13.41
N THR A 35 11.50 -14.05 -12.16
CA THR A 35 11.31 -15.44 -11.73
C THR A 35 9.82 -15.80 -11.74
N VAL A 36 9.51 -16.98 -12.28
CA VAL A 36 8.17 -17.57 -12.28
C VAL A 36 8.14 -18.64 -11.19
N PRO A 37 7.58 -18.36 -10.01
CA PRO A 37 7.67 -19.27 -8.86
C PRO A 37 6.83 -20.54 -9.04
N ASN A 38 5.73 -20.46 -9.79
CA ASN A 38 4.85 -21.59 -10.09
C ASN A 38 4.64 -21.68 -11.61
N PRO A 39 5.58 -22.30 -12.35
CA PRO A 39 5.49 -22.40 -13.81
C PRO A 39 4.31 -23.29 -14.27
N ASP A 40 3.90 -24.24 -13.44
CA ASP A 40 2.81 -25.19 -13.75
C ASP A 40 1.41 -24.64 -13.40
N ALA A 41 1.30 -23.38 -12.96
CA ALA A 41 0.02 -22.76 -12.66
C ALA A 41 -0.80 -22.53 -13.93
N MET A 42 -2.13 -22.43 -13.80
CA MET A 42 -3.02 -22.13 -14.93
C MET A 42 -2.69 -20.77 -15.58
N LEU A 43 -2.18 -19.83 -14.80
CA LEU A 43 -1.70 -18.52 -15.25
C LEU A 43 -0.33 -18.26 -14.61
N PRO A 44 0.77 -18.73 -15.22
CA PRO A 44 2.11 -18.45 -14.73
C PRO A 44 2.38 -16.96 -14.94
N ALA A 45 2.77 -16.28 -13.85
CA ALA A 45 3.10 -14.87 -13.87
C ALA A 45 4.50 -14.67 -13.29
N GLU A 46 5.25 -13.76 -13.90
CA GLU A 46 6.51 -13.29 -13.35
C GLU A 46 6.25 -12.58 -12.01
N ARG A 47 7.22 -12.65 -11.10
CA ARG A 47 7.13 -11.95 -9.82
C ARG A 47 6.97 -10.45 -9.97
N TRP A 48 7.64 -9.85 -10.96
CA TRP A 48 7.50 -8.44 -11.29
C TRP A 48 6.05 -8.07 -11.63
N ASP A 49 5.42 -8.85 -12.50
CA ASP A 49 4.08 -8.56 -13.01
C ASP A 49 3.01 -8.80 -11.94
N SER A 50 3.10 -9.93 -11.25
CA SER A 50 2.20 -10.24 -10.12
C SER A 50 2.31 -9.22 -8.98
N ALA A 51 3.51 -8.71 -8.70
CA ALA A 51 3.71 -7.65 -7.72
C ALA A 51 3.13 -6.31 -8.18
N GLY A 52 3.31 -5.92 -9.43
CA GLY A 52 2.70 -4.72 -10.01
C GLY A 52 1.18 -4.76 -9.97
N MET A 53 0.57 -5.90 -10.29
CA MET A 53 -0.87 -6.12 -10.18
C MET A 53 -1.35 -6.08 -8.72
N ALA A 54 -0.62 -6.71 -7.79
CA ALA A 54 -0.96 -6.69 -6.37
C ALA A 54 -0.94 -5.26 -5.79
N LEU A 55 0.07 -4.45 -6.15
CA LEU A 55 0.13 -3.02 -5.80
C LEU A 55 -1.05 -2.24 -6.38
N THR A 56 -1.45 -2.55 -7.61
CA THR A 56 -2.59 -1.89 -8.27
C THR A 56 -3.91 -2.18 -7.56
N ILE A 57 -4.13 -3.43 -7.14
CA ILE A 57 -5.30 -3.83 -6.35
C ILE A 57 -5.23 -3.25 -4.93
N GLY A 58 -4.03 -3.20 -4.34
CA GLY A 58 -3.74 -2.68 -3.00
C GLY A 58 -3.96 -1.18 -2.84
N LEU A 59 -3.90 -0.42 -3.94
CA LEU A 59 -4.02 1.04 -3.94
C LEU A 59 -5.31 1.52 -3.27
N ILE A 60 -6.46 0.95 -3.63
CA ILE A 60 -7.77 1.36 -3.09
C ILE A 60 -7.83 1.17 -1.57
N PRO A 61 -7.60 -0.05 -1.02
CA PRO A 61 -7.65 -0.25 0.42
C PRO A 61 -6.60 0.60 1.16
N MET A 62 -5.42 0.84 0.57
CA MET A 62 -4.41 1.67 1.22
C MET A 62 -4.82 3.14 1.32
N LEU A 63 -5.42 3.70 0.27
CA LEU A 63 -5.97 5.06 0.30
C LEU A 63 -7.09 5.21 1.35
N ILE A 64 -7.95 4.19 1.47
CA ILE A 64 -9.00 4.17 2.50
C ILE A 64 -8.38 4.15 3.90
N VAL A 65 -7.39 3.29 4.16
CA VAL A 65 -6.76 3.19 5.49
C VAL A 65 -5.96 4.46 5.83
N ASN A 66 -5.31 5.09 4.86
CA ASN A 66 -4.58 6.35 5.05
C ASN A 66 -5.52 7.52 5.35
N THR A 67 -6.62 7.64 4.61
CA THR A 67 -7.64 8.68 4.86
C THR A 67 -8.32 8.48 6.22
N LEU A 68 -8.66 7.24 6.59
CA LEU A 68 -9.17 6.91 7.92
C LEU A 68 -8.13 7.21 9.02
N GLY A 69 -6.85 6.93 8.77
CA GLY A 69 -5.74 7.25 9.68
C GLY A 69 -5.66 8.74 9.96
N PHE A 70 -5.69 9.55 8.90
CA PHE A 70 -5.69 11.01 9.02
C PHE A 70 -6.88 11.54 9.82
N LEU A 71 -8.09 11.03 9.57
CA LEU A 71 -9.33 11.50 10.19
C LEU A 71 -9.51 11.04 11.65
N PHE A 72 -9.13 9.81 11.97
CA PHE A 72 -9.46 9.19 13.27
C PHE A 72 -8.26 9.00 14.21
N ALA A 73 -7.02 8.89 13.70
CA ALA A 73 -5.83 8.81 14.54
C ALA A 73 -5.22 10.20 14.85
N GLY A 74 -5.54 11.22 14.04
CA GLY A 74 -5.08 12.58 14.24
C GLY A 74 -5.73 13.30 15.43
N LYS A 75 -4.94 13.77 16.39
CA LYS A 75 -5.44 14.72 17.42
C LYS A 75 -5.71 16.08 16.77
N LYS A 76 -6.93 16.63 16.93
CA LYS A 76 -7.28 18.01 16.52
C LYS A 76 -6.31 19.01 17.16
N GLY A 77 -5.44 19.65 16.37
CA GLY A 77 -4.47 20.67 16.84
C GLY A 77 -3.10 20.63 16.12
N LYS A 78 -2.11 21.37 16.66
CA LYS A 78 -0.75 21.71 16.16
C LYS A 78 0.12 20.55 15.61
N ARG A 79 -0.36 19.30 15.64
CA ARG A 79 0.26 18.08 15.05
C ARG A 79 -0.28 17.71 13.66
N SER A 80 -0.98 18.62 12.97
CA SER A 80 -1.52 18.40 11.62
C SER A 80 -0.48 17.86 10.62
N ALA A 81 0.75 18.37 10.67
CA ALA A 81 1.85 17.90 9.82
C ALA A 81 2.26 16.44 10.08
N VAL A 82 2.20 15.99 11.34
CA VAL A 82 2.51 14.59 11.70
C VAL A 82 1.39 13.66 11.22
N ASN A 83 0.14 14.13 11.18
CA ASN A 83 -0.95 13.35 10.63
C ASN A 83 -0.85 13.23 9.10
N ALA A 84 -0.22 14.19 8.42
CA ALA A 84 0.02 14.09 6.99
C ALA A 84 1.00 12.95 6.62
N LEU A 85 1.82 12.46 7.57
CA LEU A 85 2.69 11.30 7.36
C LEU A 85 1.91 10.03 7.02
N PHE A 86 0.64 9.92 7.44
CA PHE A 86 -0.23 8.79 7.06
C PHE A 86 -0.45 8.70 5.54
N PHE A 87 -0.24 9.77 4.77
CA PHE A 87 -0.38 9.73 3.32
C PHE A 87 0.88 9.29 2.58
N LEU A 88 2.05 9.29 3.24
CA LEU A 88 3.31 8.90 2.61
C LEU A 88 3.25 7.53 1.91
N PRO A 89 2.80 6.44 2.57
CA PRO A 89 2.77 5.15 1.90
C PRO A 89 1.78 5.13 0.72
N GLY A 90 0.68 5.87 0.80
CA GLY A 90 -0.25 6.00 -0.33
C GLY A 90 0.34 6.76 -1.51
N ILE A 91 1.12 7.81 -1.27
CA ILE A 91 1.84 8.53 -2.33
C ILE A 91 2.85 7.60 -3.02
N VAL A 92 3.62 6.85 -2.22
CA VAL A 92 4.59 5.88 -2.75
C VAL A 92 3.87 4.82 -3.60
N GLU A 93 2.75 4.28 -3.12
CA GLU A 93 1.97 3.30 -3.87
C GLU A 93 1.43 3.86 -5.19
N ILE A 94 0.89 5.08 -5.20
CA ILE A 94 0.45 5.75 -6.43
C ILE A 94 1.60 5.84 -7.44
N ILE A 95 2.79 6.27 -7.00
CA ILE A 95 3.96 6.40 -7.88
C ILE A 95 4.33 5.04 -8.48
N LEU A 96 4.37 3.98 -7.66
CA LEU A 96 4.70 2.63 -8.11
C LEU A 96 3.65 2.09 -9.10
N VAL A 97 2.35 2.27 -8.81
CA VAL A 97 1.25 1.84 -9.68
C VAL A 97 1.26 2.60 -11.00
N CYS A 98 1.42 3.93 -10.98
CA CYS A 98 1.56 4.72 -12.20
C CYS A 98 2.77 4.27 -13.03
N SER A 99 3.90 4.01 -12.38
CA SER A 99 5.09 3.47 -13.03
C SER A 99 4.83 2.10 -13.67
N TYR A 100 4.10 1.21 -13.00
CA TYR A 100 3.77 -0.12 -13.51
C TYR A 100 2.82 -0.02 -14.72
N LEU A 101 1.74 0.76 -14.61
CA LEU A 101 0.78 0.94 -15.68
C LEU A 101 1.43 1.52 -16.95
N LEU A 102 2.28 2.55 -16.80
CA LEU A 102 3.02 3.12 -17.92
C LEU A 102 3.93 2.09 -18.61
N ARG A 103 4.54 1.21 -17.82
CA ARG A 103 5.46 0.18 -18.32
C ARG A 103 4.77 -1.07 -18.86
N SER A 104 3.51 -1.30 -18.46
CA SER A 104 2.67 -2.38 -18.99
C SER A 104 1.96 -1.99 -20.28
N LEU A 105 1.68 -0.69 -20.48
CA LEU A 105 0.97 -0.16 -21.66
C LEU A 105 1.89 0.21 -22.85
N GLY A 106 3.19 0.37 -22.62
CA GLY A 106 4.18 0.76 -23.64
C GLY A 106 5.11 -0.39 -24.00
#